data_AF-A0A1Y2FU87-F1
#
_entry.id   AF-A0A1Y2FU87-F1
#
_cell.length_a   1.000
_cell.length_b   1.000
_cell.length_c   1.000
_cell.angle_alpha   90.00
_cell.angle_beta   90.00
_cell.angle_gamma   90.00
#
_symmetry.space_group_name_H-M   'P 1'
#
loop_
_entity.id
_entity.type
_entity.pdbx_description
1 polymer ?
#
loop_
_entity_poly.entity_id
_entity_poly.type
_entity_poly.pdbx_seq_one_letter_code
_entity_poly.pdbx_strand_id
1 'polypeptide(L)'
;MTSRGLLHPASLPTLALISLLATFNVPPAQLDQLLHLALTATYEQVYPPSFHQWLARLHNIAPPPHSSKTAADIEETVLALVRGGLDALNGWLNDLKPLCPSSEEEENSVSATPLHRTSPLALFLRSFRMTFAKLSFDEAVAWWEDVTQWCKGTWVQPDMRTQRRVVADSYTRAKGAQDYQATKDSLSFYDLDDATSSHGKPQYALLNTGFVEFENGGWQAAREALAEAVQVARNAGDSRCLAAASSLHKRLEVVAPTASTSAVPSTGDMVVGEGRPSPTDLLWEVKHGSSIGRPTPSLFPMLYSSRALHQCPPVSSNAKDKGRAVIWNDAAWEPSWHAVAANLWDDLGSPHLSDLRQEMALEALDEDRNLWNVQLAVLSRKAFKLARANRAEEALPLLLRAVDTRAKRRTFGTLELRAWESAVWEVARIYAELRDEQDVVDRLARLTPPSVQHWSDSPEKDAEGVESNASAALLYNTARRLLDEGHGVIALSYALRALHFSTTNSFEPLRLRCICQVAQCRLAISPTVDEASRGLLELEAVWGEILAREKVDVELMALACEVRGRAGVYKAEGRGEWSLGVRRRGFALMLLRSPDRRGDPPSSS
;
A
#
# COMPACT_ATOMS: atom_id res chain seq x y z
N MET A 1 3.56 12.67 -23.64
CA MET A 1 2.53 13.25 -24.52
C MET A 1 2.02 12.16 -25.45
N THR A 2 0.75 11.78 -25.34
CA THR A 2 0.12 10.92 -26.34
C THR A 2 -0.03 11.72 -27.64
N SER A 3 0.17 11.08 -28.80
CA SER A 3 0.11 11.75 -30.11
C SER A 3 -1.20 12.50 -30.33
N ARG A 4 -2.31 12.03 -29.74
CA ARG A 4 -3.63 12.68 -29.85
C ARG A 4 -3.80 13.92 -28.96
N GLY A 5 -3.07 14.05 -27.84
CA GLY A 5 -3.15 15.26 -27.00
C GLY A 5 -2.52 16.48 -27.68
N LEU A 6 -1.52 16.27 -28.53
CA LEU A 6 -0.87 17.33 -29.29
C LEU A 6 -1.82 18.03 -30.27
N LEU A 7 -2.79 17.31 -30.82
CA LEU A 7 -3.78 17.83 -31.77
C LEU A 7 -5.04 18.35 -31.06
N HIS A 8 -4.95 18.82 -29.83
CA HIS A 8 -6.09 19.53 -29.24
C HIS A 8 -6.28 20.92 -29.91
N PRO A 9 -7.52 21.44 -30.11
CA PRO A 9 -7.73 22.78 -30.65
C PRO A 9 -6.96 23.91 -29.92
N ALA A 10 -6.86 23.80 -28.59
CA ALA A 10 -6.08 24.71 -27.75
C ALA A 10 -4.56 24.76 -28.05
N SER A 11 -4.03 23.80 -28.83
CA SER A 11 -2.65 23.84 -29.30
C SER A 11 -2.41 24.99 -30.27
N LEU A 12 -3.40 25.41 -31.06
CA LEU A 12 -3.25 26.50 -32.04
C LEU A 12 -2.92 27.85 -31.41
N PRO A 13 -3.68 28.37 -30.43
CA PRO A 13 -3.31 29.63 -29.79
C PRO A 13 -2.00 29.51 -29.00
N THR A 14 -1.65 28.31 -28.51
CA THR A 14 -0.35 28.05 -27.89
C THR A 14 0.80 28.16 -28.90
N LEU A 15 0.63 27.64 -30.12
CA LEU A 15 1.58 27.81 -31.22
C LEU A 15 1.66 29.27 -31.69
N ALA A 16 0.54 29.98 -31.75
CA ALA A 16 0.51 31.41 -32.04
C ALA A 16 1.30 32.19 -30.98
N LEU A 17 1.09 31.91 -29.69
CA LEU A 17 1.87 32.51 -28.61
C LEU A 17 3.38 32.23 -28.75
N ILE A 18 3.77 30.98 -29.04
CA ILE A 18 5.19 30.63 -29.28
C ILE A 18 5.75 31.42 -30.47
N SER A 19 4.99 31.57 -31.55
CA SER A 19 5.41 32.33 -32.73
C SER A 19 5.61 33.82 -32.42
N LEU A 20 4.74 34.40 -31.57
CA LEU A 20 4.86 35.79 -31.14
C LEU A 20 6.07 35.98 -30.23
N LEU A 21 6.30 35.07 -29.28
CA LEU A 21 7.47 35.09 -28.40
C LEU A 21 8.79 35.02 -29.18
N ALA A 22 8.79 34.34 -30.32
CA ALA A 22 9.95 34.16 -31.17
C ALA A 22 10.23 35.36 -32.10
N THR A 23 9.23 36.20 -32.38
CA THR A 23 9.30 37.27 -33.39
C THR A 23 9.22 38.68 -32.82
N PHE A 24 8.59 38.86 -31.66
CA PHE A 24 8.40 40.18 -31.05
C PHE A 24 9.41 40.49 -29.95
N ASN A 25 9.78 41.77 -29.88
CA ASN A 25 10.59 42.31 -28.80
C ASN A 25 9.69 42.56 -27.57
N VAL A 26 9.30 41.48 -26.90
CA VAL A 26 8.47 41.52 -25.68
C VAL A 26 9.30 42.10 -24.53
N PRO A 27 8.75 43.03 -23.70
CA PRO A 27 9.46 43.52 -22.54
C PRO A 27 9.88 42.36 -21.61
N PRO A 28 11.10 42.38 -21.05
CA PRO A 28 11.61 41.26 -20.26
C PRO A 28 10.72 40.90 -19.06
N ALA A 29 10.05 41.90 -18.45
CA ALA A 29 9.12 41.68 -17.34
C ALA A 29 7.88 40.83 -17.71
N GLN A 30 7.48 40.80 -18.98
CA GLN A 30 6.33 40.03 -19.47
C GLN A 30 6.75 38.71 -20.11
N LEU A 31 8.00 38.64 -20.59
CA LEU A 31 8.55 37.47 -21.24
C LEU A 31 8.47 36.24 -20.34
N ASP A 32 8.86 36.35 -19.07
CA ASP A 32 8.83 35.23 -18.12
C ASP A 32 7.40 34.70 -17.88
N GLN A 33 6.44 35.60 -17.78
CA GLN A 33 5.03 35.27 -17.55
C GLN A 33 4.39 34.59 -18.78
N LEU A 34 4.66 35.11 -19.98
CA LEU A 34 4.19 34.52 -21.23
C LEU A 34 4.89 33.19 -21.55
N LEU A 35 6.18 33.08 -21.22
CA LEU A 35 6.94 31.83 -21.32
C LEU A 35 6.38 30.78 -20.37
N HIS A 36 6.09 31.16 -19.12
CA HIS A 36 5.43 30.28 -18.16
C HIS A 36 4.06 29.81 -18.65
N LEU A 37 3.24 30.71 -19.23
CA LEU A 37 1.96 30.33 -19.82
C LEU A 37 2.15 29.37 -21.00
N ALA A 38 3.08 29.65 -21.91
CA ALA A 38 3.37 28.79 -23.05
C ALA A 38 3.81 27.40 -22.58
N LEU A 39 4.74 27.31 -21.62
CA LEU A 39 5.18 26.05 -21.04
C LEU A 39 4.02 25.31 -20.35
N THR A 40 3.25 26.00 -19.51
CA THR A 40 2.09 25.41 -18.82
C THR A 40 1.09 24.84 -19.84
N ALA A 41 0.77 25.59 -20.89
CA ALA A 41 -0.15 25.17 -21.95
C ALA A 41 0.41 23.98 -22.77
N THR A 42 1.73 23.87 -22.96
CA THR A 42 2.32 22.69 -23.60
C THR A 42 2.22 21.43 -22.74
N TYR A 43 2.31 21.54 -21.41
CA TYR A 43 2.27 20.38 -20.50
C TYR A 43 0.88 20.06 -19.94
N GLU A 44 -0.12 20.89 -20.23
CA GLU A 44 -1.45 20.77 -19.64
C GLU A 44 -2.16 19.47 -20.06
N GLN A 45 -2.70 18.74 -19.09
CA GLN A 45 -3.54 17.57 -19.35
C GLN A 45 -5.02 17.92 -19.50
N VAL A 46 -5.41 19.10 -19.02
CA VAL A 46 -6.79 19.60 -19.00
C VAL A 46 -6.84 20.85 -19.85
N TYR A 47 -7.18 20.70 -21.13
CA TYR A 47 -7.25 21.82 -22.04
C TYR A 47 -8.47 22.71 -21.73
N PRO A 48 -8.37 24.04 -21.97
CA PRO A 48 -9.52 24.92 -21.83
C PRO A 48 -10.64 24.52 -22.81
N PRO A 49 -11.90 24.46 -22.35
CA PRO A 49 -13.03 23.99 -23.16
C PRO A 49 -13.43 24.97 -24.28
N SER A 50 -12.95 26.22 -24.25
CA SER A 50 -13.22 27.20 -25.32
C SER A 50 -12.05 28.15 -25.52
N PHE A 51 -12.02 28.77 -26.70
CA PHE A 51 -11.01 29.76 -27.05
C PHE A 51 -11.02 30.98 -26.13
N HIS A 52 -12.20 31.48 -25.76
CA HIS A 52 -12.33 32.59 -24.81
C HIS A 52 -11.74 32.26 -23.43
N GLN A 53 -11.86 31.03 -22.95
CA GLN A 53 -11.23 30.62 -21.68
C GLN A 53 -9.70 30.55 -21.79
N TRP A 54 -9.17 30.16 -22.96
CA TRP A 54 -7.73 30.23 -23.21
C TRP A 54 -7.25 31.69 -23.19
N LEU A 55 -7.96 32.61 -23.86
CA LEU A 55 -7.65 34.05 -23.84
C LEU A 55 -7.80 34.67 -22.45
N ALA A 56 -8.80 34.27 -21.67
CA ALA A 56 -8.99 34.72 -20.30
C ALA A 56 -7.77 34.40 -19.41
N ARG A 57 -7.13 33.24 -19.62
CA ARG A 57 -5.87 32.89 -18.91
C ARG A 57 -4.73 33.84 -19.27
N LEU A 58 -4.63 34.22 -20.54
CA LEU A 58 -3.63 35.20 -21.00
C LEU A 58 -3.86 36.59 -20.38
N HIS A 59 -5.12 37.03 -20.30
CA HIS A 59 -5.49 38.29 -19.65
C HIS A 59 -5.21 38.30 -18.14
N ASN A 60 -5.35 37.16 -17.46
CA ASN A 60 -5.09 37.07 -16.02
C ASN A 60 -3.61 37.12 -15.65
N ILE A 61 -2.71 36.82 -16.59
CA ILE A 61 -1.29 36.67 -16.30
C ILE A 61 -0.52 38.00 -16.43
N ALA A 62 -0.93 38.87 -17.36
CA ALA A 62 -0.18 40.09 -17.66
C ALA A 62 -1.03 41.37 -17.45
N PRO A 63 -0.48 42.42 -16.82
CA PRO A 63 -1.21 43.66 -16.56
C PRO A 63 -1.59 44.40 -17.86
N PRO A 64 -2.80 44.97 -17.97
CA PRO A 64 -3.16 45.84 -19.08
C PRO A 64 -2.23 47.07 -19.08
N PRO A 65 -1.78 47.59 -20.26
CA PRO A 65 -2.38 47.46 -21.59
C PRO A 65 -1.73 46.41 -22.53
N HIS A 66 -0.56 45.87 -22.19
CA HIS A 66 0.22 45.04 -23.12
C HIS A 66 -0.37 43.63 -23.31
N SER A 67 -0.96 43.05 -22.26
CA SER A 67 -1.67 41.76 -22.37
C SER A 67 -2.85 41.83 -23.34
N SER A 68 -3.52 43.00 -23.42
CA SER A 68 -4.60 43.23 -24.37
C SER A 68 -4.11 43.22 -25.81
N LYS A 69 -2.89 43.71 -26.08
CA LYS A 69 -2.32 43.70 -27.43
C LYS A 69 -1.92 42.29 -27.83
N THR A 70 -1.16 41.58 -26.99
CA THR A 70 -0.77 40.18 -27.28
C THR A 70 -1.98 39.27 -27.41
N ALA A 71 -3.02 39.44 -26.59
CA ALA A 71 -4.26 38.70 -26.70
C ALA A 71 -4.99 39.01 -28.02
N ALA A 72 -5.08 40.29 -28.41
CA ALA A 72 -5.67 40.69 -29.68
C ALA A 72 -4.89 40.13 -30.88
N ASP A 73 -3.56 40.15 -30.84
CA ASP A 73 -2.70 39.62 -31.91
C ASP A 73 -2.90 38.08 -32.06
N ILE A 74 -3.03 37.35 -30.95
CA ILE A 74 -3.32 35.90 -30.96
C ILE A 74 -4.73 35.62 -31.46
N GLU A 75 -5.71 36.40 -30.98
CA GLU A 75 -7.10 36.31 -31.41
C GLU A 75 -7.24 36.55 -32.91
N GLU A 76 -6.63 37.61 -33.42
CA GLU A 76 -6.62 37.93 -34.84
C GLU A 76 -5.95 36.83 -35.65
N THR A 77 -4.79 36.33 -35.21
CA THR A 77 -4.07 35.24 -35.89
C THR A 77 -4.93 33.97 -35.95
N VAL A 78 -5.51 33.53 -34.83
CA VAL A 78 -6.34 32.32 -34.79
C VAL A 78 -7.60 32.49 -35.62
N LEU A 79 -8.27 33.64 -35.55
CA LEU A 79 -9.48 33.90 -36.35
C LEU A 79 -9.17 34.03 -37.85
N ALA A 80 -8.01 34.58 -38.22
CA ALA A 80 -7.55 34.64 -39.60
C ALA A 80 -7.30 33.22 -40.15
N LEU A 81 -6.65 32.35 -39.36
CA LEU A 81 -6.47 30.94 -39.71
C LEU A 81 -7.83 30.24 -39.88
N VAL A 82 -8.76 30.42 -38.94
CA VAL A 82 -10.12 29.85 -39.01
C VAL A 82 -10.86 30.29 -40.28
N ARG A 83 -10.74 31.56 -40.68
CA ARG A 83 -11.34 32.09 -41.92
C ARG A 83 -10.66 31.56 -43.18
N GLY A 84 -9.35 31.37 -43.15
CA GLY A 84 -8.55 30.89 -44.27
C GLY A 84 -8.58 29.38 -44.48
N GLY A 85 -9.14 28.62 -43.52
CA GLY A 85 -9.28 27.17 -43.62
C GLY A 85 -7.95 26.42 -43.47
N LEU A 86 -7.97 25.14 -43.85
CA LEU A 86 -6.84 24.23 -43.72
C LEU A 86 -5.60 24.67 -44.53
N ASP A 87 -5.81 25.30 -45.69
CA ASP A 87 -4.74 25.78 -46.55
C ASP A 87 -3.96 26.93 -45.91
N ALA A 88 -4.66 27.88 -45.27
CA ALA A 88 -4.03 28.95 -44.52
C ALA A 88 -3.23 28.43 -43.32
N LEU A 89 -3.76 27.41 -42.63
CA LEU A 89 -3.03 26.73 -41.56
C LEU A 89 -1.75 26.07 -42.08
N ASN A 90 -1.82 25.33 -43.19
CA ASN A 90 -0.64 24.67 -43.74
C ASN A 90 0.43 25.69 -44.19
N GLY A 91 0.01 26.80 -44.81
CA GLY A 91 0.89 27.93 -45.11
C GLY A 91 1.58 28.46 -43.86
N TRP A 92 0.80 28.79 -42.83
CA TRP A 92 1.32 29.30 -41.56
C TRP A 92 2.26 28.32 -40.85
N LEU A 93 1.96 27.02 -40.82
CA LEU A 93 2.85 26.00 -40.26
C LEU A 93 4.20 25.92 -41.00
N ASN A 94 4.22 26.20 -42.30
CA ASN A 94 5.46 26.29 -43.05
C ASN A 94 6.26 27.55 -42.68
N ASP A 95 5.59 28.66 -42.41
CA ASP A 95 6.22 29.89 -41.92
C ASP A 95 6.82 29.75 -40.50
N LEU A 96 6.32 28.81 -39.70
CA LEU A 96 6.92 28.47 -38.39
C LEU A 96 8.16 27.58 -38.52
N LYS A 97 8.50 27.04 -39.70
CA LYS A 97 9.70 26.20 -39.91
C LYS A 97 11.01 26.89 -39.53
N PRO A 98 11.30 28.13 -39.95
CA PRO A 98 12.52 28.82 -39.57
C PRO A 98 12.67 29.04 -38.05
N LEU A 99 11.60 28.95 -37.26
CA LEU A 99 11.68 29.17 -35.81
C LEU A 99 12.33 28.00 -35.06
N CYS A 100 12.42 26.80 -35.66
CA CYS A 100 13.00 25.62 -35.04
C CYS A 100 13.90 24.86 -36.01
N PRO A 101 15.20 24.67 -35.69
CA PRO A 101 16.11 23.94 -36.57
C PRO A 101 15.70 22.46 -36.70
N SER A 102 15.74 21.94 -37.92
CA SER A 102 15.36 20.56 -38.25
C SER A 102 16.52 19.59 -38.03
N SER A 103 17.77 20.05 -38.13
CA SER A 103 19.01 19.29 -37.92
C SER A 103 19.98 20.01 -36.95
N GLU A 104 20.94 19.27 -36.38
CA GLU A 104 22.03 19.88 -35.59
C GLU A 104 22.94 20.75 -36.47
N GLU A 105 23.05 20.41 -37.76
CA GLU A 105 23.81 21.19 -38.74
C GLU A 105 23.13 22.55 -39.03
N GLU A 106 21.79 22.58 -39.07
CA GLU A 106 21.00 23.82 -39.15
C GLU A 106 21.13 24.66 -37.88
N GLU A 107 21.19 24.03 -36.70
CA GLU A 107 21.40 24.72 -35.42
C GLU A 107 22.79 25.38 -35.33
N ASN A 108 23.81 24.77 -35.91
CA ASN A 108 25.18 25.31 -35.96
C ASN A 108 25.39 26.34 -37.08
N SER A 109 24.58 26.32 -38.14
CA SER A 109 24.72 27.22 -39.30
C SER A 109 23.85 28.46 -39.21
N VAL A 110 22.74 28.41 -38.48
CA VAL A 110 21.82 29.55 -38.32
C VAL A 110 22.08 30.25 -36.99
N SER A 111 22.91 31.31 -37.00
CA SER A 111 23.24 32.13 -35.83
C SER A 111 22.06 32.93 -35.23
N ALA A 112 20.83 32.69 -35.67
CA ALA A 112 19.66 33.50 -35.33
C ALA A 112 18.33 32.70 -35.21
N THR A 113 18.35 31.40 -34.92
CA THR A 113 17.09 30.73 -34.53
C THR A 113 16.73 31.11 -33.08
N PRO A 114 15.50 31.59 -32.82
CA PRO A 114 15.10 32.05 -31.49
C PRO A 114 14.87 30.90 -30.50
N LEU A 115 14.67 29.67 -30.98
CA LEU A 115 14.41 28.50 -30.14
C LEU A 115 15.45 27.40 -30.39
N HIS A 116 16.10 26.98 -29.31
CA HIS A 116 17.00 25.82 -29.31
C HIS A 116 16.23 24.52 -29.57
N ARG A 117 16.81 23.57 -30.30
CA ARG A 117 16.15 22.31 -30.71
C ARG A 117 15.62 21.48 -29.54
N THR A 118 16.35 21.48 -28.43
CA THR A 118 15.99 20.73 -27.21
C THR A 118 15.03 21.49 -26.29
N SER A 119 14.68 22.74 -26.62
CA SER A 119 13.71 23.50 -25.86
C SER A 119 12.34 22.80 -25.87
N PRO A 120 11.62 22.73 -24.73
CA PRO A 120 10.27 22.17 -24.68
C PRO A 120 9.31 22.75 -25.72
N LEU A 121 9.42 24.06 -26.01
CA LEU A 121 8.57 24.73 -26.99
C LEU A 121 8.91 24.30 -28.43
N ALA A 122 10.19 24.12 -28.74
CA ALA A 122 10.64 23.62 -30.04
C ALA A 122 10.22 22.15 -30.24
N LEU A 123 10.34 21.33 -29.20
CA LEU A 123 9.86 19.95 -29.21
C LEU A 123 8.35 19.87 -29.41
N PHE A 124 7.58 20.78 -28.79
CA PHE A 124 6.13 20.87 -28.98
C PHE A 124 5.77 21.25 -30.42
N LEU A 125 6.35 22.32 -30.97
CA LEU A 125 6.14 22.74 -32.37
C LEU A 125 6.45 21.61 -33.36
N ARG A 126 7.61 20.96 -33.19
CA ARG A 126 8.03 19.86 -34.05
C ARG A 126 7.10 18.66 -33.93
N SER A 127 6.72 18.29 -32.70
CA SER A 127 5.80 17.17 -32.46
C SER A 127 4.43 17.45 -33.06
N PHE A 128 3.91 18.67 -32.92
CA PHE A 128 2.66 19.09 -33.53
C PHE A 128 2.71 18.93 -35.05
N ARG A 129 3.72 19.51 -35.72
CA ARG A 129 3.89 19.42 -37.17
C ARG A 129 4.04 17.99 -37.67
N MET A 130 4.87 17.19 -37.01
CA MET A 130 5.06 15.78 -37.37
C MET A 130 3.80 14.95 -37.18
N THR A 131 2.96 15.30 -36.19
CA THR A 131 1.69 14.61 -35.97
C THR A 131 0.65 15.06 -36.98
N PHE A 132 0.55 16.36 -37.26
CA PHE A 132 -0.35 16.92 -38.27
C PHE A 132 -0.03 16.39 -39.67
N ALA A 133 1.25 16.32 -40.05
CA ALA A 133 1.67 15.79 -41.35
C ALA A 133 1.42 14.27 -41.52
N LYS A 134 1.14 13.54 -40.44
CA LYS A 134 0.76 12.12 -40.48
C LYS A 134 -0.74 11.90 -40.58
N LEU A 135 -1.56 12.93 -40.39
CA LEU A 135 -3.00 12.81 -40.52
C LEU A 135 -3.37 12.54 -41.97
N SER A 136 -4.37 11.68 -42.16
CA SER A 136 -5.06 11.62 -43.46
C SER A 136 -5.79 12.94 -43.72
N PHE A 137 -6.12 13.22 -44.98
CA PHE A 137 -6.88 14.43 -45.32
C PHE A 137 -8.20 14.50 -44.55
N ASP A 138 -8.94 13.38 -44.45
CA ASP A 138 -10.21 13.32 -43.73
C ASP A 138 -10.04 13.56 -42.22
N GLU A 139 -8.97 13.02 -41.62
CA GLU A 139 -8.65 13.28 -40.21
C GLU A 139 -8.27 14.75 -39.97
N ALA A 140 -7.55 15.37 -40.90
CA ALA A 140 -7.18 16.78 -40.82
C ALA A 140 -8.41 17.71 -40.97
N VAL A 141 -9.34 17.36 -41.86
CA VAL A 141 -10.62 18.07 -42.01
C VAL A 141 -11.47 17.95 -40.75
N ALA A 142 -11.64 16.74 -40.21
CA ALA A 142 -12.40 16.52 -38.98
C ALA A 142 -11.80 17.27 -37.79
N TRP A 143 -10.47 17.20 -37.63
CA TRP A 143 -9.76 17.97 -36.61
C TRP A 143 -9.94 19.49 -36.78
N TRP A 144 -9.94 19.98 -38.02
CA TRP A 144 -10.18 21.39 -38.30
C TRP A 144 -11.62 21.82 -37.97
N GLU A 145 -12.61 20.98 -38.25
CA GLU A 145 -13.99 21.22 -37.82
C GLU A 145 -14.07 21.37 -36.29
N ASP A 146 -13.41 20.49 -35.53
CA ASP A 146 -13.30 20.62 -34.07
C ASP A 146 -12.69 21.96 -33.65
N VAL A 147 -11.62 22.41 -34.31
CA VAL A 147 -11.01 23.73 -34.08
C VAL A 147 -12.03 24.84 -34.30
N THR A 148 -12.78 24.81 -35.42
CA THR A 148 -13.77 25.85 -35.72
C THR A 148 -14.90 25.87 -34.70
N GLN A 149 -15.37 24.71 -34.24
CA GLN A 149 -16.38 24.61 -33.18
C GLN A 149 -15.83 25.11 -31.84
N TRP A 150 -14.55 24.86 -31.55
CA TRP A 150 -13.91 25.25 -30.29
C TRP A 150 -13.72 26.77 -30.20
N CYS A 151 -13.34 27.38 -31.32
CA CYS A 151 -13.30 28.84 -31.45
C CYS A 151 -14.68 29.48 -31.30
N LYS A 152 -15.75 28.81 -31.74
CA LYS A 152 -17.15 29.27 -31.57
C LYS A 152 -17.72 29.01 -30.17
N GLY A 153 -17.02 28.26 -29.32
CA GLY A 153 -17.53 27.83 -28.01
C GLY A 153 -18.65 26.79 -28.07
N THR A 154 -18.93 26.21 -29.24
CA THR A 154 -19.92 25.15 -29.44
C THR A 154 -19.30 23.76 -29.41
N TRP A 155 -17.98 23.67 -29.22
CA TRP A 155 -17.28 22.41 -29.15
C TRP A 155 -17.66 21.69 -27.87
N VAL A 156 -18.34 20.56 -28.05
CA VAL A 156 -18.46 19.55 -27.01
C VAL A 156 -17.17 18.77 -27.08
N GLN A 157 -16.37 18.81 -26.02
CA GLN A 157 -15.19 17.95 -25.93
C GLN A 157 -15.66 16.52 -26.24
N PRO A 158 -15.29 15.94 -27.40
CA PRO A 158 -15.47 14.52 -27.56
C PRO A 158 -14.72 13.93 -26.38
N ASP A 159 -15.36 13.03 -25.64
CA ASP A 159 -14.73 12.41 -24.46
C ASP A 159 -13.52 11.62 -24.98
N MET A 160 -12.42 12.36 -25.15
CA MET A 160 -11.15 11.99 -25.75
C MET A 160 -10.24 11.38 -24.70
N ARG A 161 -10.77 11.17 -23.48
CA ARG A 161 -10.37 9.96 -22.77
C ARG A 161 -10.65 8.85 -23.75
N THR A 162 -9.59 8.32 -24.38
CA THR A 162 -9.71 7.10 -25.16
C THR A 162 -10.63 6.19 -24.36
N GLN A 163 -11.68 5.61 -24.96
CA GLN A 163 -12.61 4.72 -24.25
C GLN A 163 -11.84 3.82 -23.27
N ARG A 164 -10.66 3.38 -23.73
CA ARG A 164 -9.54 2.88 -22.96
C ARG A 164 -9.22 3.57 -21.61
N ARG A 165 -8.79 4.84 -21.56
CA ARG A 165 -8.55 5.56 -20.30
C ARG A 165 -9.79 5.62 -19.41
N VAL A 166 -10.98 5.82 -19.96
CA VAL A 166 -12.22 5.80 -19.16
C VAL A 166 -12.41 4.44 -18.51
N VAL A 167 -12.24 3.36 -19.28
CA VAL A 167 -12.44 2.00 -18.75
C VAL A 167 -11.28 1.60 -17.81
N ALA A 168 -10.04 2.02 -18.07
CA ALA A 168 -8.92 1.82 -17.15
C ALA A 168 -9.11 2.59 -15.83
N ASP A 169 -9.59 3.84 -15.89
CA ASP A 169 -9.98 4.61 -14.71
C ASP A 169 -11.17 3.95 -14.00
N SER A 170 -12.10 3.34 -14.74
CA SER A 170 -13.20 2.57 -14.17
C SER A 170 -12.73 1.29 -13.49
N TYR A 171 -11.77 0.57 -14.07
CA TYR A 171 -11.17 -0.64 -13.51
C TYR A 171 -10.41 -0.31 -12.23
N THR A 172 -9.54 0.70 -12.25
CA THR A 172 -8.80 1.13 -11.06
C THR A 172 -9.73 1.63 -9.95
N ARG A 173 -10.81 2.33 -10.30
CA ARG A 173 -11.84 2.76 -9.34
C ARG A 173 -12.63 1.57 -8.78
N ALA A 174 -13.07 0.66 -9.63
CA ALA A 174 -13.81 -0.55 -9.23
C ALA A 174 -12.94 -1.45 -8.34
N LYS A 175 -11.67 -1.63 -8.72
CA LYS A 175 -10.68 -2.35 -7.93
C LYS A 175 -10.43 -1.67 -6.58
N GLY A 176 -10.26 -0.35 -6.57
CA GLY A 176 -10.11 0.42 -5.34
C GLY A 176 -11.35 0.38 -4.42
N ALA A 177 -12.54 0.30 -5.01
CA ALA A 177 -13.80 0.10 -4.27
C ALA A 177 -14.02 -1.37 -3.87
N GLN A 178 -13.20 -2.29 -4.38
CA GLN A 178 -13.35 -3.74 -4.29
C GLN A 178 -14.76 -4.21 -4.70
N ASP A 179 -15.27 -3.62 -5.77
CA ASP A 179 -16.49 -4.07 -6.41
C ASP A 179 -16.13 -5.19 -7.41
N TYR A 180 -16.35 -6.43 -7.01
CA TYR A 180 -16.02 -7.61 -7.81
C TYR A 180 -16.66 -7.56 -9.20
N GLN A 181 -17.95 -7.22 -9.27
CA GLN A 181 -18.69 -7.24 -10.53
C GLN A 181 -18.24 -6.10 -11.44
N ALA A 182 -18.15 -4.87 -10.91
CA ALA A 182 -17.68 -3.74 -11.71
C ALA A 182 -16.22 -3.95 -12.18
N THR A 183 -15.37 -4.56 -11.36
CA THR A 183 -13.99 -4.86 -11.74
C THR A 183 -13.96 -5.86 -12.90
N LYS A 184 -14.78 -6.92 -12.84
CA LYS A 184 -14.91 -7.92 -13.90
C LYS A 184 -15.46 -7.33 -15.19
N ASP A 185 -16.49 -6.49 -15.10
CA ASP A 185 -17.08 -5.80 -16.26
C ASP A 185 -16.06 -4.84 -16.89
N SER A 186 -15.27 -4.13 -16.09
CA SER A 186 -14.20 -3.25 -16.57
C SER A 186 -13.01 -3.97 -17.19
N LEU A 187 -12.83 -5.28 -16.97
CA LEU A 187 -11.78 -6.06 -17.64
C LEU A 187 -12.04 -6.25 -19.15
N SER A 188 -13.27 -6.05 -19.60
CA SER A 188 -13.60 -5.93 -21.03
C SER A 188 -12.82 -4.82 -21.76
N PHE A 189 -12.22 -3.88 -21.01
CA PHE A 189 -11.23 -2.93 -21.54
C PHE A 189 -10.15 -3.60 -22.39
N TYR A 190 -9.68 -4.78 -21.98
CA TYR A 190 -8.61 -5.48 -22.68
C TYR A 190 -9.04 -6.04 -24.04
N ASP A 191 -10.35 -6.20 -24.25
CA ASP A 191 -10.95 -6.64 -25.52
C ASP A 191 -11.09 -5.49 -26.53
N LEU A 192 -10.96 -4.23 -26.10
CA LEU A 192 -11.00 -3.06 -26.99
C LEU A 192 -9.75 -3.03 -27.86
N ASP A 193 -9.82 -3.52 -29.09
CA ASP A 193 -8.74 -3.48 -30.08
C ASP A 193 -8.37 -2.02 -30.45
N ASP A 194 -7.13 -1.62 -30.17
CA ASP A 194 -6.55 -0.43 -30.81
C ASP A 194 -5.80 -0.90 -32.06
N ALA A 195 -6.24 -0.45 -33.24
CA ALA A 195 -5.60 -0.70 -34.52
C ALA A 195 -4.10 -0.29 -34.58
N THR A 196 -3.61 0.48 -33.60
CA THR A 196 -2.26 1.07 -33.58
C THR A 196 -1.27 0.39 -32.64
N SER A 197 -1.71 -0.49 -31.74
CA SER A 197 -0.82 -1.24 -30.85
C SER A 197 -1.10 -2.72 -31.04
N SER A 198 -0.07 -3.52 -31.32
CA SER A 198 -0.14 -4.99 -31.34
C SER A 198 -1.22 -5.49 -30.37
N HIS A 199 -2.32 -6.01 -30.91
CA HIS A 199 -3.53 -6.58 -30.30
C HIS A 199 -3.72 -6.40 -28.78
N GLY A 200 -4.91 -5.92 -28.37
CA GLY A 200 -5.27 -5.77 -26.94
C GLY A 200 -4.81 -6.98 -26.15
N LYS A 201 -3.86 -6.81 -25.22
CA LYS A 201 -3.02 -7.93 -24.75
C LYS A 201 -3.83 -8.89 -23.87
N PRO A 202 -4.38 -10.00 -24.41
CA PRO A 202 -5.34 -10.83 -23.67
C PRO A 202 -4.69 -11.50 -22.45
N GLN A 203 -3.38 -11.72 -22.48
CA GLN A 203 -2.63 -12.27 -21.36
C GLN A 203 -2.72 -11.41 -20.08
N TYR A 204 -2.78 -10.08 -20.19
CA TYR A 204 -2.92 -9.21 -19.02
C TYR A 204 -4.35 -9.16 -18.52
N ALA A 205 -5.35 -9.34 -19.40
CA ALA A 205 -6.75 -9.47 -19.01
C ALA A 205 -6.92 -10.70 -18.12
N LEU A 206 -6.49 -11.87 -18.60
CA LEU A 206 -6.57 -13.13 -17.87
C LEU A 206 -5.76 -13.11 -16.57
N LEU A 207 -4.57 -12.49 -16.58
CA LEU A 207 -3.77 -12.32 -15.38
C LEU A 207 -4.50 -11.47 -14.33
N ASN A 208 -5.10 -10.34 -14.74
CA ASN A 208 -5.86 -9.50 -13.83
C ASN A 208 -7.15 -10.16 -13.35
N THR A 209 -7.84 -10.94 -14.19
CA THR A 209 -8.94 -11.82 -13.75
C THR A 209 -8.46 -12.77 -12.66
N GLY A 210 -7.31 -13.42 -12.85
CA GLY A 210 -6.68 -14.26 -11.83
C GLY A 210 -6.42 -13.54 -10.51
N PHE A 211 -5.92 -12.30 -10.56
CA PHE A 211 -5.74 -11.47 -9.36
C PHE A 211 -7.05 -11.14 -8.66
N VAL A 212 -8.09 -10.77 -9.41
CA VAL A 212 -9.41 -10.44 -8.86
C VAL A 212 -10.05 -11.67 -8.21
N GLU A 213 -9.99 -12.84 -8.86
CA GLU A 213 -10.50 -14.09 -8.29
C GLU A 213 -9.69 -14.51 -7.05
N PHE A 214 -8.37 -14.32 -7.05
CA PHE A 214 -7.52 -14.55 -5.88
C PHE A 214 -7.88 -13.62 -4.71
N GLU A 215 -8.06 -12.32 -4.95
CA GLU A 215 -8.45 -11.35 -3.92
C GLU A 215 -9.82 -11.66 -3.30
N ASN A 216 -10.72 -12.29 -4.06
CA ASN A 216 -12.07 -12.67 -3.59
C ASN A 216 -12.18 -14.10 -3.04
N GLY A 217 -11.08 -14.85 -2.99
CA GLY A 217 -11.06 -16.24 -2.50
C GLY A 217 -11.60 -17.29 -3.49
N GLY A 218 -11.79 -16.91 -4.76
CA GLY A 218 -12.11 -17.80 -5.88
C GLY A 218 -10.89 -18.59 -6.35
N TRP A 219 -10.25 -19.38 -5.47
CA TRP A 219 -8.95 -20.02 -5.73
C TRP A 219 -8.94 -20.90 -6.99
N GLN A 220 -10.01 -21.63 -7.23
CA GLN A 220 -10.12 -22.50 -8.40
C GLN A 220 -10.23 -21.71 -9.71
N ALA A 221 -11.10 -20.69 -9.74
CA ALA A 221 -11.24 -19.80 -10.89
C ALA A 221 -9.93 -19.02 -11.16
N ALA A 222 -9.22 -18.61 -10.11
CA ALA A 222 -7.91 -17.97 -10.22
C ALA A 222 -6.87 -18.90 -10.86
N ARG A 223 -6.85 -20.20 -10.52
CA ARG A 223 -5.95 -21.18 -11.16
C ARG A 223 -6.25 -21.36 -12.64
N GLU A 224 -7.52 -21.48 -12.99
CA GLU A 224 -7.96 -21.68 -14.38
C GLU A 224 -7.59 -20.47 -15.24
N ALA A 225 -7.92 -19.26 -14.79
CA ALA A 225 -7.55 -18.02 -15.47
C ALA A 225 -6.01 -17.86 -15.59
N LEU A 226 -5.26 -18.26 -14.56
CA LEU A 226 -3.80 -18.18 -14.57
C LEU A 226 -3.16 -19.20 -15.52
N ALA A 227 -3.68 -20.43 -15.60
CA ALA A 227 -3.21 -21.43 -16.54
C ALA A 227 -3.38 -20.96 -17.99
N GLU A 228 -4.53 -20.36 -18.30
CA GLU A 228 -4.79 -19.76 -19.60
C GLU A 228 -3.88 -18.54 -19.86
N ALA A 229 -3.72 -17.65 -18.87
CA ALA A 229 -2.81 -16.50 -18.98
C ALA A 229 -1.37 -16.93 -19.29
N VAL A 230 -0.87 -17.99 -18.64
CA VAL A 230 0.47 -18.55 -18.88
C VAL A 230 0.57 -19.10 -20.30
N GLN A 231 -0.43 -19.83 -20.79
CA GLN A 231 -0.42 -20.36 -22.15
C GLN A 231 -0.38 -19.23 -23.19
N VAL A 232 -1.24 -18.23 -23.04
CA VAL A 232 -1.29 -17.05 -23.94
C VAL A 232 0.02 -16.24 -23.85
N ALA A 233 0.57 -16.03 -22.66
CA ALA A 233 1.82 -15.31 -22.48
C ALA A 233 3.04 -16.06 -23.08
N ARG A 234 3.07 -17.40 -23.03
CA ARG A 234 4.08 -18.21 -23.71
C ARG A 234 3.99 -18.05 -25.23
N ASN A 235 2.78 -18.11 -25.78
CA ASN A 235 2.55 -17.92 -27.21
C ASN A 235 2.94 -16.52 -27.69
N ALA A 236 2.71 -15.50 -26.85
CA ALA A 236 3.09 -14.11 -27.12
C ALA A 236 4.57 -13.79 -26.81
N GLY A 237 5.30 -14.68 -26.13
CA GLY A 237 6.67 -14.43 -25.68
C GLY A 237 6.79 -13.34 -24.59
N ASP A 238 5.73 -13.08 -23.81
CA ASP A 238 5.73 -12.03 -22.79
C ASP A 238 6.31 -12.53 -21.45
N SER A 239 7.61 -12.36 -21.28
CA SER A 239 8.33 -12.76 -20.07
C SER A 239 7.86 -12.05 -18.79
N ARG A 240 7.32 -10.83 -18.89
CA ARG A 240 6.84 -10.07 -17.73
C ARG A 240 5.53 -10.63 -17.22
N CYS A 241 4.60 -10.92 -18.13
CA CYS A 241 3.35 -11.58 -17.79
C CYS A 241 3.60 -12.96 -17.18
N LEU A 242 4.56 -13.73 -17.71
CA LEU A 242 4.95 -15.03 -17.16
C LEU A 242 5.54 -14.92 -15.75
N ALA A 243 6.37 -13.91 -15.47
CA ALA A 243 6.92 -13.68 -14.14
C ALA A 243 5.83 -13.28 -13.12
N ALA A 244 4.86 -12.45 -13.53
CA ALA A 244 3.72 -12.09 -12.69
C ALA A 244 2.78 -13.28 -12.44
N ALA A 245 2.55 -14.11 -13.46
CA ALA A 245 1.76 -15.33 -13.33
C ALA A 245 2.46 -16.36 -12.42
N SER A 246 3.78 -16.54 -12.52
CA SER A 246 4.51 -17.46 -11.62
C SER A 246 4.52 -16.96 -10.17
N SER A 247 4.63 -15.65 -9.96
CA SER A 247 4.44 -15.01 -8.65
C SER A 247 3.07 -15.33 -8.06
N LEU A 248 1.98 -15.05 -8.79
CA LEU A 248 0.62 -15.31 -8.30
C LEU A 248 0.37 -16.81 -8.07
N HIS A 249 0.90 -17.68 -8.93
CA HIS A 249 0.79 -19.13 -8.77
C HIS A 249 1.44 -19.62 -7.47
N LYS A 250 2.64 -19.15 -7.14
CA LYS A 250 3.31 -19.46 -5.85
C LYS A 250 2.46 -19.05 -4.65
N ARG A 251 1.84 -17.87 -4.71
CA ARG A 251 0.93 -17.39 -3.66
C ARG A 251 -0.31 -18.26 -3.52
N LEU A 252 -0.82 -18.75 -4.65
CA LEU A 252 -2.00 -19.60 -4.70
C LEU A 252 -1.71 -20.99 -4.13
N GLU A 253 -0.61 -21.64 -4.52
CA GLU A 253 -0.22 -22.96 -3.97
C GLU A 253 -0.01 -22.95 -2.46
N VAL A 254 0.40 -21.80 -1.91
CA VAL A 254 0.51 -21.60 -0.47
C VAL A 254 -0.86 -21.50 0.21
N VAL A 255 -1.78 -20.69 -0.34
CA VAL A 255 -3.08 -20.42 0.30
C VAL A 255 -4.06 -21.58 0.12
N ALA A 256 -4.00 -22.22 -1.04
CA ALA A 256 -4.77 -23.39 -1.39
C ALA A 256 -3.80 -24.39 -2.03
N PRO A 257 -3.19 -25.31 -1.28
CA PRO A 257 -2.40 -26.38 -1.87
C PRO A 257 -3.32 -27.34 -2.63
N THR A 258 -2.94 -27.79 -3.82
CA THR A 258 -3.65 -28.91 -4.46
C THR A 258 -3.25 -30.23 -3.79
N ALA A 259 -4.19 -31.16 -3.63
CA ALA A 259 -3.91 -32.48 -3.05
C ALA A 259 -2.80 -33.26 -3.80
N SER A 260 -2.51 -32.89 -5.05
CA SER A 260 -1.42 -33.43 -5.87
C SER A 260 -0.03 -32.88 -5.53
N THR A 261 0.08 -31.79 -4.75
CA THR A 261 1.37 -31.14 -4.41
C THR A 261 1.90 -31.50 -3.01
N SER A 262 1.28 -32.42 -2.27
CA SER A 262 1.72 -32.79 -0.91
C SER A 262 3.00 -33.63 -0.86
N ALA A 263 3.49 -34.12 -2.00
CA ALA A 263 4.87 -34.57 -2.11
C ALA A 263 5.76 -33.34 -2.24
N VAL A 264 6.57 -33.08 -1.19
CA VAL A 264 7.70 -32.12 -1.12
C VAL A 264 8.02 -31.49 -2.48
N PRO A 265 8.01 -30.15 -2.61
CA PRO A 265 8.27 -29.49 -3.89
C PRO A 265 9.66 -29.89 -4.36
N SER A 266 9.70 -30.90 -5.22
CA SER A 266 10.87 -31.24 -6.00
C SER A 266 11.02 -30.06 -6.93
N THR A 267 12.09 -29.32 -6.72
CA THR A 267 12.54 -28.11 -7.42
C THR A 267 12.72 -28.28 -8.93
N GLY A 268 12.17 -29.34 -9.54
CA GLY A 268 12.51 -29.85 -10.86
C GLY A 268 11.50 -29.57 -11.99
N ASP A 269 10.18 -29.57 -11.76
CA ASP A 269 9.24 -29.75 -12.89
C ASP A 269 8.25 -28.61 -13.22
N MET A 270 8.41 -27.44 -12.59
CA MET A 270 7.89 -26.19 -13.14
C MET A 270 8.99 -25.14 -13.25
N VAL A 271 10.04 -25.46 -14.01
CA VAL A 271 11.05 -24.50 -14.48
C VAL A 271 10.43 -23.64 -15.59
N VAL A 272 9.48 -22.79 -15.20
CA VAL A 272 8.96 -21.71 -16.05
C VAL A 272 9.58 -20.43 -15.52
N GLY A 273 10.85 -20.25 -15.86
CA GLY A 273 11.62 -19.04 -15.64
C GLY A 273 12.50 -19.07 -14.39
N GLU A 274 13.81 -19.22 -14.60
CA GLU A 274 14.90 -18.84 -13.67
C GLU A 274 14.95 -17.30 -13.46
N GLY A 275 13.79 -16.67 -13.32
CA GLY A 275 13.68 -15.26 -13.02
C GLY A 275 14.06 -15.02 -11.57
N ARG A 276 14.94 -14.06 -11.33
CA ARG A 276 15.18 -13.53 -9.98
C ARG A 276 13.82 -13.15 -9.36
N PRO A 277 13.57 -13.48 -8.08
CA PRO A 277 12.30 -13.17 -7.44
C PRO A 277 12.05 -11.66 -7.46
N SER A 278 10.80 -11.26 -7.66
CA SER A 278 10.40 -9.86 -7.58
C SER A 278 10.63 -9.34 -6.15
N PRO A 279 11.03 -8.06 -5.96
CA PRO A 279 11.09 -7.46 -4.63
C PRO A 279 9.78 -7.60 -3.83
N THR A 280 8.63 -7.57 -4.52
CA THR A 280 7.31 -7.74 -3.91
C THR A 280 7.04 -9.18 -3.49
N ASP A 281 7.60 -10.16 -4.21
CA ASP A 281 7.46 -11.58 -3.87
C ASP A 281 8.27 -11.93 -2.64
N LEU A 282 9.49 -11.42 -2.53
CA LEU A 282 10.31 -11.58 -1.32
C LEU A 282 9.62 -10.95 -0.10
N LEU A 283 8.99 -9.79 -0.26
CA LEU A 283 8.21 -9.18 0.83
C LEU A 283 7.02 -10.04 1.24
N TRP A 284 6.32 -10.62 0.27
CA TRP A 284 5.21 -11.53 0.53
C TRP A 284 5.71 -12.82 1.21
N GLU A 285 6.82 -13.40 0.75
CA GLU A 285 7.46 -14.59 1.35
C GLU A 285 7.93 -14.33 2.78
N VAL A 286 8.43 -13.12 3.08
CA VAL A 286 8.78 -12.71 4.44
C VAL A 286 7.52 -12.63 5.32
N LYS A 287 6.46 -11.98 4.83
CA LYS A 287 5.20 -11.85 5.57
C LYS A 287 4.56 -13.22 5.84
N HIS A 288 4.51 -14.07 4.83
CA HIS A 288 3.95 -15.41 4.92
C HIS A 288 4.86 -16.36 5.73
N GLY A 289 6.17 -16.26 5.56
CA GLY A 289 7.13 -16.99 6.39
C GLY A 289 7.01 -16.64 7.87
N SER A 290 6.77 -15.36 8.18
CA SER A 290 6.43 -14.93 9.54
C SER A 290 5.14 -15.59 10.02
N SER A 291 4.04 -15.60 9.23
CA SER A 291 2.78 -16.23 9.67
C SER A 291 2.88 -17.74 9.91
N ILE A 292 3.63 -18.47 9.07
CA ILE A 292 3.90 -19.91 9.27
C ILE A 292 4.76 -20.17 10.52
N GLY A 293 5.49 -19.17 11.01
CA GLY A 293 6.42 -19.33 12.13
C GLY A 293 7.81 -19.75 11.72
N ARG A 294 8.30 -19.32 10.56
CA ARG A 294 9.74 -19.39 10.29
C ARG A 294 10.48 -18.51 11.32
N PRO A 295 11.68 -18.91 11.77
CA PRO A 295 12.44 -18.13 12.73
C PRO A 295 12.68 -16.70 12.25
N THR A 296 12.26 -15.72 13.05
CA THR A 296 12.35 -14.29 12.71
C THR A 296 13.73 -13.85 12.19
N PRO A 297 14.87 -14.30 12.78
CA PRO A 297 16.21 -13.96 12.27
C PRO A 297 16.48 -14.40 10.82
N SER A 298 15.87 -15.51 10.37
CA SER A 298 16.02 -16.03 9.01
C SER A 298 15.30 -15.18 7.95
N LEU A 299 14.33 -14.36 8.38
CA LEU A 299 13.52 -13.52 7.50
C LEU A 299 14.18 -12.18 7.19
N PHE A 300 15.06 -11.66 8.06
CA PHE A 300 15.75 -10.39 7.84
C PHE A 300 16.63 -10.37 6.57
N PRO A 301 17.45 -11.40 6.27
CA PRO A 301 18.19 -11.45 5.01
C PRO A 301 17.28 -11.26 3.80
N MET A 302 16.14 -11.95 3.75
CA MET A 302 15.17 -11.82 2.65
C MET A 302 14.56 -10.42 2.58
N LEU A 303 14.21 -9.82 3.73
CA LEU A 303 13.72 -8.45 3.81
C LEU A 303 14.73 -7.46 3.23
N TYR A 304 16.02 -7.57 3.58
CA TYR A 304 17.06 -6.69 3.05
C TYR A 304 17.41 -6.99 1.58
N SER A 305 17.38 -8.25 1.16
CA SER A 305 17.50 -8.63 -0.25
C SER A 305 16.40 -8.01 -1.11
N SER A 306 15.16 -7.95 -0.61
CA SER A 306 14.07 -7.29 -1.32
C SER A 306 14.35 -5.81 -1.58
N ARG A 307 14.93 -5.11 -0.58
CA ARG A 307 15.32 -3.70 -0.69
C ARG A 307 16.49 -3.49 -1.65
N ALA A 308 17.50 -4.35 -1.58
CA ALA A 308 18.63 -4.30 -2.50
C ALA A 308 18.18 -4.49 -3.95
N LEU A 309 17.25 -5.42 -4.22
CA LEU A 309 16.68 -5.65 -5.56
C LEU A 309 15.81 -4.50 -6.04
N HIS A 310 15.09 -3.83 -5.14
CA HIS A 310 14.30 -2.65 -5.48
C HIS A 310 15.19 -1.45 -5.84
N GLN A 311 16.26 -1.21 -5.07
CA GLN A 311 17.19 -0.08 -5.28
C GLN A 311 18.11 -0.29 -6.48
N CYS A 312 18.53 -1.52 -6.72
CA CYS A 312 19.43 -1.89 -7.81
C CYS A 312 18.71 -2.85 -8.77
N PRO A 313 17.73 -2.36 -9.57
CA PRO A 313 17.07 -3.20 -10.55
C PRO A 313 18.10 -3.78 -11.51
N PRO A 314 17.97 -5.06 -11.92
CA PRO A 314 18.92 -5.68 -12.82
C PRO A 314 18.99 -4.89 -14.13
N VAL A 315 20.20 -4.54 -14.54
CA VAL A 315 20.44 -3.95 -15.86
C VAL A 315 20.03 -4.99 -16.90
N SER A 316 19.07 -4.63 -17.76
CA SER A 316 18.65 -5.50 -18.87
C SER A 316 19.90 -5.88 -19.69
N SER A 317 20.19 -7.18 -19.80
CA SER A 317 21.31 -7.70 -20.58
C SER A 317 21.14 -7.49 -22.07
N ASN A 318 19.92 -7.15 -22.52
CA ASN A 318 19.65 -6.85 -23.92
C ASN A 318 20.26 -5.49 -24.30
N ALA A 319 21.25 -5.55 -25.20
CA ALA A 319 21.97 -4.37 -25.69
C ALA A 319 21.07 -3.29 -26.32
N LYS A 320 19.85 -3.65 -26.75
CA LYS A 320 18.84 -2.73 -27.29
C LYS A 320 18.02 -1.97 -26.23
N ASP A 321 18.00 -2.44 -24.97
CA ASP A 321 17.24 -1.84 -23.86
C ASP A 321 18.12 -1.09 -22.84
N LYS A 322 19.42 -0.94 -23.13
CA LYS A 322 20.44 -0.35 -22.23
C LYS A 322 20.15 1.08 -21.73
N GLY A 323 19.12 1.75 -22.23
CA GLY A 323 18.74 3.11 -21.82
C GLY A 323 17.55 3.19 -20.84
N ARG A 324 16.83 2.10 -20.56
CA ARG A 324 15.70 2.11 -19.60
C ARG A 324 15.96 1.13 -18.48
N ALA A 325 16.61 1.60 -17.42
CA ALA A 325 16.48 0.94 -16.13
C ALA A 325 14.98 0.81 -15.83
N VAL A 326 14.53 -0.42 -15.54
CA VAL A 326 13.17 -0.65 -15.07
C VAL A 326 13.11 -0.09 -13.66
N ILE A 327 12.75 1.19 -13.55
CA ILE A 327 12.42 1.80 -12.27
C ILE A 327 11.10 1.15 -11.86
N TRP A 328 11.15 0.30 -10.84
CA TRP A 328 9.96 -0.17 -10.14
C TRP A 328 9.38 1.05 -9.43
N ASN A 329 8.57 1.84 -10.12
CA ASN A 329 7.90 2.98 -9.51
C ASN A 329 6.61 2.51 -8.83
N ASP A 330 6.75 1.51 -7.96
CA ASP A 330 5.67 1.00 -7.15
C ASP A 330 5.66 1.78 -5.83
N ALA A 331 4.90 2.87 -5.81
CA ALA A 331 4.73 3.70 -4.62
C ALA A 331 4.20 2.91 -3.41
N ALA A 332 3.57 1.74 -3.62
CA ALA A 332 3.09 0.89 -2.54
C ALA A 332 4.21 0.05 -1.89
N TRP A 333 5.35 -0.11 -2.57
CA TRP A 333 6.41 -1.01 -2.14
C TRP A 333 7.08 -0.52 -0.85
N GLU A 334 7.45 0.76 -0.77
CA GLU A 334 8.17 1.32 0.38
C GLU A 334 7.31 1.29 1.68
N PRO A 335 6.05 1.76 1.68
CA PRO A 335 5.15 1.58 2.84
C PRO A 335 5.01 0.11 3.24
N SER A 336 4.86 -0.80 2.27
CA SER A 336 4.73 -2.24 2.53
C SER A 336 5.99 -2.83 3.15
N TRP A 337 7.18 -2.43 2.68
CA TRP A 337 8.46 -2.87 3.22
C TRP A 337 8.59 -2.45 4.68
N HIS A 338 8.28 -1.20 5.00
CA HIS A 338 8.31 -0.68 6.36
C HIS A 338 7.29 -1.37 7.27
N ALA A 339 6.08 -1.63 6.77
CA ALA A 339 5.05 -2.36 7.50
C ALA A 339 5.42 -3.82 7.78
N VAL A 340 6.12 -4.50 6.86
CA VAL A 340 6.64 -5.87 7.08
C VAL A 340 7.80 -5.84 8.08
N ALA A 341 8.75 -4.92 7.92
CA ALA A 341 9.87 -4.75 8.83
C ALA A 341 9.41 -4.49 10.26
N ALA A 342 8.39 -3.64 10.44
CA ALA A 342 7.82 -3.34 11.75
C ALA A 342 7.32 -4.61 12.47
N ASN A 343 6.83 -5.61 11.75
CA ASN A 343 6.32 -6.85 12.34
C ASN A 343 7.45 -7.73 12.83
N LEU A 344 8.48 -7.90 12.00
CA LEU A 344 9.65 -8.68 12.38
C LEU A 344 10.34 -8.09 13.61
N TRP A 345 10.39 -6.76 13.72
CA TRP A 345 10.92 -6.11 14.92
C TRP A 345 10.02 -6.29 16.14
N ASP A 346 8.70 -6.34 15.96
CA ASP A 346 7.75 -6.62 17.04
C ASP A 346 7.87 -8.08 17.51
N ASP A 347 7.96 -9.02 16.57
CA ASP A 347 8.15 -10.45 16.80
C ASP A 347 9.47 -10.73 17.54
N LEU A 348 10.56 -10.07 17.11
CA LEU A 348 11.87 -10.12 17.78
C LEU A 348 11.85 -9.37 19.11
N GLY A 349 10.83 -8.57 19.38
CA GLY A 349 10.67 -7.95 20.67
C GLY A 349 11.24 -6.57 20.88
N SER A 350 11.54 -5.85 19.81
CA SER A 350 12.02 -4.47 19.82
C SER A 350 10.87 -3.52 19.46
N PRO A 351 10.04 -3.11 20.43
CA PRO A 351 8.86 -2.31 20.16
C PRO A 351 9.22 -0.92 19.62
N HIS A 352 10.32 -0.30 20.08
CA HIS A 352 10.75 1.01 19.59
C HIS A 352 11.13 1.00 18.11
N LEU A 353 11.83 -0.04 17.64
CA LEU A 353 12.15 -0.17 16.22
C LEU A 353 10.90 -0.50 15.39
N SER A 354 9.99 -1.30 15.94
CA SER A 354 8.69 -1.55 15.33
C SER A 354 7.91 -0.24 15.15
N ASP A 355 7.82 0.60 16.18
CA ASP A 355 7.08 1.86 16.16
C ASP A 355 7.70 2.86 15.19
N LEU A 356 9.04 3.01 15.18
CA LEU A 356 9.76 3.82 14.20
C LEU A 356 9.44 3.37 12.76
N ARG A 357 9.42 2.05 12.50
CA ARG A 357 9.11 1.52 11.17
C ARG A 357 7.64 1.71 10.80
N GLN A 358 6.73 1.67 11.76
CA GLN A 358 5.32 2.01 11.53
C GLN A 358 5.16 3.49 11.16
N GLU A 359 5.88 4.39 11.81
CA GLU A 359 5.88 5.82 11.50
C GLU A 359 6.44 6.07 10.10
N MET A 360 7.59 5.48 9.76
CA MET A 360 8.12 5.54 8.39
C MET A 360 7.15 4.96 7.35
N ALA A 361 6.41 3.90 7.67
CA ALA A 361 5.42 3.34 6.77
C ALA A 361 4.28 4.32 6.51
N LEU A 362 3.84 5.07 7.53
CA LEU A 362 2.78 6.08 7.40
C LEU A 362 3.27 7.34 6.68
N GLU A 363 4.51 7.75 6.90
CA GLU A 363 5.14 8.89 6.21
C GLU A 363 5.35 8.63 4.72
N ALA A 364 5.67 7.39 4.35
CA ALA A 364 5.85 6.98 2.96
C ALA A 364 4.54 6.83 2.18
N LEU A 365 3.38 6.97 2.83
CA LEU A 365 2.08 6.93 2.15
C LEU A 365 1.82 8.27 1.46
N ASP A 366 1.80 8.27 0.13
CA ASP A 366 1.30 9.39 -0.66
C ASP A 366 -0.19 9.63 -0.36
N GLU A 367 -0.55 10.88 0.00
CA GLU A 367 -1.96 11.25 0.28
C GLU A 367 -2.90 10.99 -0.90
N ASP A 368 -2.38 11.04 -2.12
CA ASP A 368 -3.14 10.84 -3.36
C ASP A 368 -3.43 9.37 -3.69
N ARG A 369 -2.76 8.41 -3.01
CA ARG A 369 -2.87 6.98 -3.32
C ARG A 369 -3.58 6.22 -2.20
N ASN A 370 -4.66 5.55 -2.56
CA ASN A 370 -5.47 4.74 -1.63
C ASN A 370 -4.79 3.40 -1.30
N LEU A 371 -3.78 3.42 -0.42
CA LEU A 371 -3.08 2.23 0.09
C LEU A 371 -3.61 1.79 1.46
N TRP A 372 -4.94 1.73 1.58
CA TRP A 372 -5.65 1.44 2.82
C TRP A 372 -5.22 0.11 3.46
N ASN A 373 -4.89 -0.91 2.68
CA ASN A 373 -4.44 -2.19 3.21
C ASN A 373 -3.18 -2.08 4.09
N VAL A 374 -2.19 -1.30 3.66
CA VAL A 374 -0.96 -1.09 4.44
C VAL A 374 -1.23 -0.17 5.62
N GLN A 375 -1.96 0.91 5.37
CA GLN A 375 -2.31 1.90 6.40
C GLN A 375 -3.09 1.26 7.55
N LEU A 376 -4.16 0.51 7.25
CA LEU A 376 -4.95 -0.20 8.26
C LEU A 376 -4.10 -1.25 8.97
N ALA A 377 -3.28 -2.03 8.27
CA ALA A 377 -2.42 -3.01 8.93
C ALA A 377 -1.45 -2.37 9.94
N VAL A 378 -0.93 -1.18 9.65
CA VAL A 378 -0.07 -0.41 10.56
C VAL A 378 -0.88 0.18 11.73
N LEU A 379 -2.00 0.84 11.43
CA LEU A 379 -2.84 1.47 12.44
C LEU A 379 -3.47 0.46 13.41
N SER A 380 -3.95 -0.68 12.91
CA SER A 380 -4.48 -1.78 13.72
C SER A 380 -3.44 -2.29 14.71
N ARG A 381 -2.18 -2.45 14.28
CA ARG A 381 -1.10 -2.86 15.19
C ARG A 381 -0.79 -1.81 16.26
N LYS A 382 -0.69 -0.54 15.86
CA LYS A 382 -0.50 0.57 16.80
C LYS A 382 -1.65 0.62 17.81
N ALA A 383 -2.89 0.43 17.35
CA ALA A 383 -4.07 0.38 18.20
C ALA A 383 -4.03 -0.82 19.16
N PHE A 384 -3.64 -2.01 18.71
CA PHE A 384 -3.52 -3.20 19.58
C PHE A 384 -2.44 -3.02 20.65
N LYS A 385 -1.29 -2.42 20.31
CA LYS A 385 -0.25 -2.09 21.31
C LYS A 385 -0.78 -1.11 22.36
N LEU A 386 -1.46 -0.04 21.92
CA LEU A 386 -2.08 0.93 22.83
C LEU A 386 -3.16 0.29 23.71
N ALA A 387 -3.99 -0.60 23.15
CA ALA A 387 -5.03 -1.30 23.90
C ALA A 387 -4.42 -2.20 24.98
N ARG A 388 -3.39 -2.99 24.66
CA ARG A 388 -2.66 -3.85 25.63
C ARG A 388 -1.90 -3.05 26.69
N ALA A 389 -1.50 -1.83 26.37
CA ALA A 389 -0.93 -0.89 27.35
C ALA A 389 -2.01 -0.20 28.22
N ASN A 390 -3.27 -0.69 28.20
CA ASN A 390 -4.42 -0.10 28.87
C ASN A 390 -4.72 1.36 28.45
N ARG A 391 -4.36 1.74 27.22
CA ARG A 391 -4.62 3.04 26.59
C ARG A 391 -5.64 2.91 25.45
N ALA A 392 -6.69 2.13 25.67
CA ALA A 392 -7.73 1.91 24.66
C ALA A 392 -8.47 3.20 24.26
N GLU A 393 -8.55 4.17 25.17
CA GLU A 393 -9.10 5.51 24.91
C GLU A 393 -8.32 6.27 23.83
N GLU A 394 -7.05 5.94 23.60
CA GLU A 394 -6.25 6.49 22.49
C GLU A 394 -6.29 5.58 21.26
N ALA A 395 -6.38 4.26 21.47
CA ALA A 395 -6.42 3.27 20.40
C ALA A 395 -7.67 3.41 19.51
N LEU A 396 -8.85 3.58 20.11
CA LEU A 396 -10.11 3.69 19.37
C LEU A 396 -10.16 4.96 18.51
N PRO A 397 -9.86 6.18 19.02
CA PRO A 397 -9.77 7.37 18.18
C PRO A 397 -8.74 7.25 17.07
N LEU A 398 -7.62 6.52 17.26
CA LEU A 398 -6.63 6.30 16.22
C LEU A 398 -7.24 5.55 15.02
N LEU A 399 -8.01 4.49 15.27
CA LEU A 399 -8.71 3.74 14.22
C LEU A 399 -9.88 4.52 13.61
N LEU A 400 -10.60 5.30 14.43
CA LEU A 400 -11.76 6.08 13.96
C LEU A 400 -11.33 7.28 13.12
N ARG A 401 -10.23 7.96 13.49
CA ARG A 401 -9.64 9.08 12.73
C ARG A 401 -9.18 8.68 11.34
N ALA A 402 -8.78 7.41 11.16
CA ALA A 402 -8.43 6.88 9.86
C ALA A 402 -9.61 6.97 8.87
N VAL A 403 -10.86 6.79 9.35
CA VAL A 403 -12.08 6.68 8.53
C VAL A 403 -13.00 7.91 8.69
N ASP A 404 -12.51 8.98 9.28
CA ASP A 404 -13.34 10.11 9.74
C ASP A 404 -14.01 10.88 8.59
N THR A 405 -13.29 11.13 7.49
CA THR A 405 -13.82 11.97 6.40
C THR A 405 -14.65 11.17 5.39
N ARG A 406 -15.75 11.79 4.93
CA ARG A 406 -16.60 11.22 3.86
C ARG A 406 -15.82 10.94 2.58
N ALA A 407 -14.77 11.71 2.29
CA ALA A 407 -13.87 11.47 1.16
C ALA A 407 -13.10 10.16 1.32
N LYS A 408 -12.52 9.90 2.50
CA LYS A 408 -11.78 8.66 2.81
C LYS A 408 -12.67 7.41 2.76
N ARG A 409 -13.95 7.54 3.14
CA ARG A 409 -14.93 6.45 3.06
C ARG A 409 -15.30 6.05 1.63
N ARG A 410 -15.23 6.97 0.65
CA ARG A 410 -15.58 6.66 -0.74
C ARG A 410 -14.58 5.73 -1.42
N THR A 411 -13.34 5.72 -0.93
CA THR A 411 -12.23 4.93 -1.45
C THR A 411 -11.98 3.67 -0.63
N PHE A 412 -12.84 3.41 0.36
CA PHE A 412 -12.69 2.33 1.31
C PHE A 412 -13.42 1.11 0.77
N GLY A 413 -12.67 0.08 0.36
CA GLY A 413 -13.23 -1.17 -0.14
C GLY A 413 -13.85 -2.02 0.96
N THR A 414 -14.53 -3.09 0.54
CA THR A 414 -15.29 -3.96 1.45
C THR A 414 -14.40 -4.83 2.34
N LEU A 415 -13.25 -5.28 1.85
CA LEU A 415 -12.23 -6.01 2.62
C LEU A 415 -11.53 -5.09 3.61
N GLU A 416 -11.19 -3.85 3.20
CA GLU A 416 -10.64 -2.86 4.13
C GLU A 416 -11.62 -2.53 5.25
N LEU A 417 -12.92 -2.45 4.92
CA LEU A 417 -13.97 -2.28 5.91
C LEU A 417 -14.02 -3.42 6.91
N ARG A 418 -13.99 -4.68 6.45
CA ARG A 418 -13.95 -5.85 7.33
C ARG A 418 -12.70 -5.86 8.21
N ALA A 419 -11.54 -5.53 7.63
CA ALA A 419 -10.28 -5.49 8.37
C ALA A 419 -10.29 -4.41 9.47
N TRP A 420 -10.84 -3.23 9.16
CA TRP A 420 -11.01 -2.15 10.12
C TRP A 420 -12.05 -2.48 11.20
N GLU A 421 -13.22 -3.02 10.84
CA GLU A 421 -14.23 -3.47 11.80
C GLU A 421 -13.65 -4.50 12.75
N SER A 422 -12.95 -5.50 12.22
CA SER A 422 -12.26 -6.53 13.02
C SER A 422 -11.29 -5.89 14.02
N ALA A 423 -10.48 -4.92 13.60
CA ALA A 423 -9.56 -4.22 14.49
C ALA A 423 -10.28 -3.42 15.59
N VAL A 424 -11.40 -2.76 15.28
CA VAL A 424 -12.20 -2.02 16.26
C VAL A 424 -12.82 -2.95 17.31
N TRP A 425 -13.44 -4.05 16.86
CA TRP A 425 -14.04 -5.04 17.76
C TRP A 425 -12.99 -5.69 18.66
N GLU A 426 -11.82 -6.00 18.11
CA GLU A 426 -10.72 -6.59 18.87
C GLU A 426 -10.16 -5.64 19.93
N VAL A 427 -9.97 -4.35 19.60
CA VAL A 427 -9.58 -3.33 20.59
C VAL A 427 -10.63 -3.19 21.71
N ALA A 428 -11.91 -3.18 21.35
CA ALA A 428 -13.00 -3.11 22.32
C ALA A 428 -13.05 -4.35 23.23
N ARG A 429 -12.77 -5.53 22.68
CA ARG A 429 -12.67 -6.79 23.43
C ARG A 429 -11.52 -6.75 24.42
N ILE A 430 -10.31 -6.38 23.97
CA ILE A 430 -9.13 -6.24 24.85
C ILE A 430 -9.42 -5.26 25.99
N TYR A 431 -10.10 -4.14 25.70
CA TYR A 431 -10.46 -3.16 26.73
C TYR A 431 -11.45 -3.71 27.77
N ALA A 432 -12.46 -4.46 27.34
CA ALA A 432 -13.42 -5.08 28.25
C ALA A 432 -12.78 -6.19 29.10
N GLU A 433 -11.89 -6.99 28.50
CA GLU A 433 -11.10 -8.02 29.19
C GLU A 433 -10.19 -7.41 30.27
N LEU A 434 -9.50 -6.31 29.98
CA LEU A 434 -8.65 -5.60 30.95
C LEU A 434 -9.42 -4.99 32.13
N ARG A 435 -10.73 -4.73 31.95
CA ARG A 435 -11.62 -4.21 33.00
C ARG A 435 -12.38 -5.29 33.76
N ASP A 436 -12.21 -6.56 33.40
CA ASP A 436 -12.94 -7.70 33.97
C ASP A 436 -14.47 -7.56 33.79
N GLU A 437 -14.91 -6.90 32.70
CA GLU A 437 -16.33 -6.68 32.37
C GLU A 437 -16.85 -7.83 31.48
N GLN A 438 -16.98 -9.05 32.04
CA GLN A 438 -17.37 -10.25 31.28
C GLN A 438 -18.72 -10.10 30.56
N ASP A 439 -19.69 -9.41 31.17
CA ASP A 439 -20.99 -9.13 30.54
C ASP A 439 -20.85 -8.35 29.23
N VAL A 440 -19.87 -7.45 29.16
CA VAL A 440 -19.56 -6.66 27.97
C VAL A 440 -18.87 -7.54 26.95
N VAL A 441 -17.90 -8.37 27.35
CA VAL A 441 -17.25 -9.34 26.46
C VAL A 441 -18.28 -10.26 25.80
N ASP A 442 -19.21 -10.82 26.57
CA ASP A 442 -20.28 -11.69 26.07
C ASP A 442 -21.27 -10.94 25.17
N ARG A 443 -21.52 -9.65 25.45
CA ARG A 443 -22.34 -8.80 24.58
C ARG A 443 -21.61 -8.46 23.28
N LEU A 444 -20.33 -8.12 23.34
CA LEU A 444 -19.48 -7.88 22.18
C LEU A 444 -19.45 -9.13 21.30
N ALA A 445 -19.19 -10.31 21.86
CA ALA A 445 -19.19 -11.58 21.12
C ALA A 445 -20.51 -11.85 20.37
N ARG A 446 -21.66 -11.46 20.95
CA ARG A 446 -22.99 -11.57 20.32
C ARG A 446 -23.24 -10.53 19.22
N LEU A 447 -22.63 -9.36 19.32
CA LEU A 447 -22.76 -8.27 18.35
C LEU A 447 -21.74 -8.33 17.22
N THR A 448 -20.59 -8.99 17.46
CA THR A 448 -19.53 -9.16 16.47
C THR A 448 -20.10 -9.87 15.25
N PRO A 449 -20.00 -9.28 14.05
CA PRO A 449 -20.53 -9.90 12.85
C PRO A 449 -19.81 -11.23 12.59
N PRO A 450 -20.51 -12.24 12.02
CA PRO A 450 -19.93 -13.56 11.78
C PRO A 450 -18.71 -13.50 10.86
N SER A 451 -18.62 -12.48 10.00
CA SER A 451 -17.45 -12.19 9.18
C SER A 451 -16.18 -11.92 9.99
N VAL A 452 -16.30 -11.32 11.17
CA VAL A 452 -15.18 -11.04 12.09
C VAL A 452 -14.90 -12.22 13.00
N GLN A 453 -15.94 -12.95 13.43
CA GLN A 453 -15.77 -14.18 14.23
C GLN A 453 -14.93 -15.21 13.50
N HIS A 454 -15.17 -15.41 12.20
CA HIS A 454 -14.36 -16.33 11.38
C HIS A 454 -12.89 -15.92 11.24
N TRP A 455 -12.54 -14.65 11.42
CA TRP A 455 -11.15 -14.20 11.35
C TRP A 455 -10.38 -14.46 12.64
N SER A 456 -11.07 -14.41 13.79
CA SER A 456 -10.49 -14.77 15.10
C SER A 456 -10.44 -16.28 15.31
N ASP A 457 -11.47 -17.00 14.85
CA ASP A 457 -11.71 -18.40 15.15
C ASP A 457 -11.49 -19.32 13.95
N SER A 458 -10.83 -18.86 12.90
CA SER A 458 -10.23 -19.80 11.94
C SER A 458 -8.84 -20.14 12.49
N PRO A 459 -8.67 -21.21 13.31
CA PRO A 459 -7.43 -21.94 13.19
C PRO A 459 -7.43 -22.32 11.71
N GLU A 460 -6.43 -21.87 10.97
CA GLU A 460 -6.05 -22.57 9.74
C GLU A 460 -6.02 -24.05 10.14
N LYS A 461 -7.11 -24.76 9.84
CA LYS A 461 -7.17 -26.22 9.85
C LYS A 461 -6.37 -26.62 8.63
N ASP A 462 -5.09 -26.28 8.66
CA ASP A 462 -4.16 -26.79 7.70
C ASP A 462 -4.09 -28.28 7.95
N ALA A 463 -4.46 -29.01 6.91
CA ALA A 463 -4.29 -30.43 6.81
C ALA A 463 -2.86 -30.77 7.24
N GLU A 464 -2.75 -31.53 8.33
CA GLU A 464 -1.58 -32.34 8.68
C GLU A 464 -0.23 -31.60 8.75
N GLY A 465 0.01 -30.90 9.86
CA GLY A 465 1.34 -30.92 10.48
C GLY A 465 2.21 -29.67 10.43
N VAL A 466 1.72 -28.52 9.96
CA VAL A 466 2.47 -27.25 10.06
C VAL A 466 1.95 -26.42 11.23
N GLU A 467 2.69 -26.44 12.34
CA GLU A 467 2.38 -25.70 13.57
C GLU A 467 2.66 -24.20 13.38
N SER A 468 1.67 -23.45 12.89
CA SER A 468 1.69 -21.99 12.68
C SER A 468 1.87 -21.18 13.98
N ASN A 469 2.24 -19.90 13.93
CA ASN A 469 2.32 -19.03 15.12
C ASN A 469 1.01 -18.93 15.90
N ALA A 470 -0.11 -18.98 15.16
CA ALA A 470 -1.43 -19.03 15.76
C ALA A 470 -1.56 -20.25 16.69
N SER A 471 -0.88 -21.36 16.37
CA SER A 471 -0.81 -22.53 17.24
C SER A 471 -0.10 -22.23 18.55
N ALA A 472 1.04 -21.51 18.55
CA ALA A 472 1.76 -21.21 19.79
C ALA A 472 0.94 -20.29 20.72
N ALA A 473 0.26 -19.28 20.18
CA ALA A 473 -0.64 -18.43 20.94
C ALA A 473 -1.87 -19.20 21.46
N LEU A 474 -2.43 -20.10 20.65
CA LEU A 474 -3.52 -20.98 21.05
C LEU A 474 -3.08 -21.93 22.18
N LEU A 475 -1.91 -22.56 22.07
CA LEU A 475 -1.32 -23.43 23.09
C LEU A 475 -1.09 -22.68 24.41
N TYR A 476 -0.66 -21.41 24.35
CA TYR A 476 -0.55 -20.55 25.53
C TYR A 476 -1.92 -20.28 26.15
N ASN A 477 -2.92 -19.90 25.36
CA ASN A 477 -4.27 -19.61 25.84
C ASN A 477 -4.96 -20.86 26.41
N THR A 478 -4.76 -22.05 25.81
CA THR A 478 -5.28 -23.31 26.35
C THR A 478 -4.56 -23.70 27.64
N ALA A 479 -3.24 -23.50 27.73
CA ALA A 479 -2.49 -23.71 28.97
C ALA A 479 -3.02 -22.82 30.10
N ARG A 480 -3.33 -21.56 29.81
CA ARG A 480 -3.89 -20.61 30.78
C ARG A 480 -5.27 -21.05 31.27
N ARG A 481 -6.19 -21.38 30.34
CA ARG A 481 -7.53 -21.89 30.69
C ARG A 481 -7.48 -23.14 31.56
N LEU A 482 -6.65 -24.13 31.18
CA LEU A 482 -6.48 -25.35 31.95
C LEU A 482 -5.88 -25.10 33.34
N LEU A 483 -5.00 -24.10 33.46
CA LEU A 483 -4.46 -23.70 34.75
C LEU A 483 -5.55 -23.09 35.66
N ASP A 484 -6.43 -22.26 35.09
CA ASP A 484 -7.55 -21.64 35.81
C ASP A 484 -8.58 -22.70 36.26
N GLU A 485 -8.76 -23.77 35.49
CA GLU A 485 -9.57 -24.94 35.84
C GLU A 485 -8.91 -25.87 36.89
N GLY A 486 -7.64 -25.65 37.24
CA GLY A 486 -6.89 -26.45 38.20
C GLY A 486 -6.17 -27.67 37.62
N HIS A 487 -6.14 -27.82 36.29
CA HIS A 487 -5.43 -28.89 35.58
C HIS A 487 -3.95 -28.58 35.34
N GLY A 488 -3.21 -28.29 36.41
CA GLY A 488 -1.82 -27.78 36.35
C GLY A 488 -0.85 -28.65 35.53
N VAL A 489 -0.92 -29.98 35.66
CA VAL A 489 -0.01 -30.92 34.96
C VAL A 489 -0.23 -30.88 33.44
N ILE A 490 -1.50 -30.85 33.00
CA ILE A 490 -1.84 -30.78 31.58
C ILE A 490 -1.46 -29.39 31.06
N ALA A 491 -1.79 -28.33 31.80
CA ALA A 491 -1.42 -26.96 31.47
C ALA A 491 0.09 -26.79 31.27
N LEU A 492 0.92 -27.42 32.11
CA LEU A 492 2.37 -27.40 31.97
C LEU A 492 2.84 -27.98 30.63
N SER A 493 2.24 -29.09 30.17
CA SER A 493 2.60 -29.69 28.89
C SER A 493 2.34 -28.75 27.69
N TYR A 494 1.20 -28.04 27.71
CA TYR A 494 0.86 -27.05 26.70
C TYR A 494 1.76 -25.81 26.78
N ALA A 495 2.05 -25.32 27.99
CA ALA A 495 2.93 -24.18 28.20
C ALA A 495 4.37 -24.47 27.74
N LEU A 496 4.88 -25.69 27.97
CA LEU A 496 6.21 -26.11 27.49
C LEU A 496 6.26 -26.23 25.97
N ARG A 497 5.21 -26.74 25.33
CA ARG A 497 5.12 -26.75 23.86
C ARG A 497 5.10 -25.33 23.29
N ALA A 498 4.26 -24.45 23.85
CA ALA A 498 4.21 -23.04 23.46
C ALA A 498 5.57 -22.33 23.68
N LEU A 499 6.27 -22.64 24.78
CA LEU A 499 7.62 -22.15 25.04
C LEU A 499 8.63 -22.64 23.99
N HIS A 500 8.55 -23.93 23.63
CA HIS A 500 9.41 -24.50 22.61
C HIS A 500 9.21 -23.79 21.26
N PHE A 501 7.97 -23.68 20.77
CA PHE A 501 7.65 -22.99 19.51
C PHE A 501 8.06 -21.52 19.50
N SER A 502 7.74 -20.80 20.57
CA SER A 502 8.13 -19.38 20.67
C SER A 502 9.66 -19.20 20.69
N THR A 503 10.40 -20.14 21.27
CA THR A 503 11.86 -20.12 21.28
C THR A 503 12.45 -20.47 19.92
N THR A 504 11.96 -21.54 19.27
CA THR A 504 12.46 -21.96 17.94
C THR A 504 12.23 -20.89 16.90
N ASN A 505 11.11 -20.17 17.00
CA ASN A 505 10.73 -19.18 16.01
C ASN A 505 11.16 -17.75 16.39
N SER A 506 11.76 -17.58 17.57
CA SER A 506 12.22 -16.31 18.13
C SER A 506 11.09 -15.27 18.32
N PHE A 507 9.91 -15.71 18.77
CA PHE A 507 8.81 -14.84 19.18
C PHE A 507 8.98 -14.42 20.62
N GLU A 508 9.73 -13.35 20.83
CA GLU A 508 10.13 -12.91 22.17
C GLU A 508 8.95 -12.51 23.07
N PRO A 509 7.88 -11.82 22.62
CA PRO A 509 6.71 -11.52 23.46
C PRO A 509 6.04 -12.78 24.01
N LEU A 510 5.81 -13.76 23.14
CA LEU A 510 5.18 -15.01 23.52
C LEU A 510 6.11 -15.87 24.38
N ARG A 511 7.42 -15.89 24.09
CA ARG A 511 8.43 -16.60 24.89
C ARG A 511 8.41 -16.16 26.35
N LEU A 512 8.44 -14.85 26.61
CA LEU A 512 8.40 -14.31 27.96
C LEU A 512 7.08 -14.66 28.69
N ARG A 513 5.94 -14.56 27.99
CA ARG A 513 4.63 -14.97 28.54
C ARG A 513 4.61 -16.46 28.89
N CYS A 514 5.16 -17.31 28.04
CA CYS A 514 5.27 -18.76 28.27
C CYS A 514 6.20 -19.09 29.45
N ILE A 515 7.32 -18.38 29.64
CA ILE A 515 8.20 -18.57 30.82
C ILE A 515 7.43 -18.26 32.11
N CYS A 516 6.69 -17.15 32.14
CA CYS A 516 5.85 -16.79 33.30
C CYS A 516 4.79 -17.88 33.56
N GLN A 517 4.14 -18.38 32.50
CA GLN A 517 3.14 -19.43 32.60
C GLN A 517 3.72 -20.77 33.10
N VAL A 518 4.91 -21.16 32.63
CA VAL A 518 5.59 -22.38 33.08
C VAL A 518 5.92 -22.29 34.57
N ALA A 519 6.45 -21.15 35.02
CA ALA A 519 6.70 -20.91 36.45
C ALA A 519 5.38 -20.97 37.26
N GLN A 520 4.30 -20.39 36.75
CA GLN A 520 2.98 -20.44 37.39
C GLN A 520 2.43 -21.88 37.49
N CYS A 521 2.54 -22.67 36.41
CA CYS A 521 2.12 -24.07 36.39
C CYS A 521 2.92 -24.91 37.39
N ARG A 522 4.24 -24.71 37.50
CA ARG A 522 5.09 -25.43 38.47
C ARG A 522 4.65 -25.16 39.91
N LEU A 523 4.44 -23.88 40.25
CA LEU A 523 3.93 -23.49 41.57
C LEU A 523 2.54 -24.06 41.88
N ALA A 524 1.69 -24.23 40.86
CA ALA A 524 0.36 -24.80 41.02
C ALA A 524 0.38 -26.32 41.21
N ILE A 525 1.30 -27.04 40.54
CA ILE A 525 1.43 -28.50 40.66
C ILE A 525 2.08 -28.88 41.99
N SER A 526 3.18 -28.23 42.35
CA SER A 526 3.99 -28.57 43.51
C SER A 526 4.55 -27.29 44.14
N PRO A 527 3.91 -26.77 45.21
CA PRO A 527 4.37 -25.57 45.90
C PRO A 527 5.56 -25.87 46.83
N THR A 528 6.61 -26.49 46.29
CA THR A 528 7.86 -26.75 47.04
C THR A 528 8.83 -25.58 46.90
N VAL A 529 9.69 -25.41 47.91
CA VAL A 529 10.76 -24.39 47.92
C VAL A 529 11.67 -24.52 46.70
N ASP A 530 11.95 -25.75 46.28
CA ASP A 530 12.85 -26.02 45.16
C ASP A 530 12.24 -25.57 43.83
N GLU A 531 10.97 -25.89 43.57
CA GLU A 531 10.28 -25.45 42.36
C GLU A 531 10.05 -23.94 42.35
N ALA A 532 9.74 -23.35 43.50
CA ALA A 532 9.65 -21.89 43.63
C ALA A 532 10.99 -21.20 43.36
N SER A 533 12.09 -21.77 43.84
CA SER A 533 13.43 -21.25 43.60
C SER A 533 13.84 -21.38 42.14
N ARG A 534 13.50 -22.49 41.46
CA ARG A 534 13.72 -22.66 40.01
C ARG A 534 12.92 -21.65 39.20
N GLY A 535 11.64 -21.49 39.49
CA GLY A 535 10.78 -20.50 38.81
C GLY A 535 11.28 -19.06 38.99
N LEU A 536 11.79 -18.71 40.18
CA LEU A 536 12.43 -17.41 40.41
C LEU A 536 13.70 -17.23 39.59
N LEU A 537 14.58 -18.23 39.53
CA LEU A 537 15.82 -18.15 38.75
C LEU A 537 15.53 -17.99 37.25
N GLU A 538 14.54 -18.72 36.72
CA GLU A 538 14.10 -18.58 35.33
C GLU A 538 13.52 -17.19 35.05
N LEU A 539 12.71 -16.64 35.96
CA LEU A 539 12.17 -15.28 35.83
C LEU A 539 13.25 -14.21 35.98
N GLU A 540 14.20 -14.38 36.89
CA GLU A 540 15.32 -13.45 37.09
C GLU A 540 16.23 -13.40 35.86
N ALA A 541 16.43 -14.52 35.18
CA ALA A 541 17.21 -14.60 33.95
C ALA A 541 16.62 -13.75 32.81
N VAL A 542 15.29 -13.64 32.72
CA VAL A 542 14.59 -12.86 31.69
C VAL A 542 14.04 -11.52 32.20
N TRP A 543 14.28 -11.16 33.46
CA TRP A 543 13.66 -9.99 34.08
C TRP A 543 14.05 -8.68 33.38
N GLY A 544 15.30 -8.57 32.94
CA GLY A 544 15.76 -7.40 32.18
C GLY A 544 14.99 -7.20 30.87
N GLU A 545 14.64 -8.29 30.19
CA GLU A 545 13.86 -8.25 28.94
C GLU A 545 12.39 -7.89 29.20
N ILE A 546 11.82 -8.37 30.32
CA ILE A 546 10.47 -8.00 30.76
C ILE A 546 10.41 -6.50 31.10
N LEU A 547 11.39 -5.98 31.85
CA LEU A 547 11.46 -4.56 32.21
C LEU A 547 11.63 -3.66 30.98
N ALA A 548 12.42 -4.09 29.99
CA ALA A 548 12.58 -3.35 28.75
C ALA A 548 11.24 -3.16 27.98
N ARG A 549 10.20 -3.93 28.32
CA ARG A 549 8.87 -3.91 27.70
C ARG A 549 7.75 -3.35 28.57
N GLU A 550 8.08 -2.85 29.76
CA GLU A 550 7.10 -2.37 30.74
C GLU A 550 6.07 -1.38 30.14
N LYS A 551 6.53 -0.50 29.23
CA LYS A 551 5.66 0.50 28.60
C LYS A 551 4.70 -0.05 27.54
N VAL A 552 4.93 -1.27 27.06
CA VAL A 552 4.27 -1.82 25.86
C VAL A 552 3.33 -2.97 26.23
N ASP A 553 3.71 -3.81 27.18
CA ASP A 553 2.92 -4.98 27.60
C ASP A 553 2.73 -5.01 29.12
N VAL A 554 1.74 -4.24 29.59
CA VAL A 554 1.39 -4.12 31.02
C VAL A 554 0.90 -5.46 31.57
N GLU A 555 0.22 -6.27 30.75
CA GLU A 555 -0.25 -7.60 31.13
C GLU A 555 0.92 -8.54 31.45
N LEU A 556 1.93 -8.59 30.57
CA LEU A 556 3.13 -9.40 30.80
C LEU A 556 3.85 -8.96 32.09
N MET A 557 3.99 -7.65 32.31
CA MET A 557 4.64 -7.14 33.52
C MET A 557 3.84 -7.50 34.79
N ALA A 558 2.51 -7.36 34.75
CA ALA A 558 1.64 -7.73 35.86
C ALA A 558 1.73 -9.23 36.16
N LEU A 559 1.66 -10.08 35.13
CA LEU A 559 1.80 -11.54 35.25
C LEU A 559 3.18 -11.90 35.84
N ALA A 560 4.26 -11.32 35.32
CA ALA A 560 5.61 -11.58 35.80
C ALA A 560 5.78 -11.16 37.28
N CYS A 561 5.23 -10.01 37.68
CA CYS A 561 5.25 -9.56 39.07
C CYS A 561 4.44 -10.48 39.99
N GLU A 562 3.26 -10.91 39.56
CA GLU A 562 2.41 -11.83 40.32
C GLU A 562 3.12 -13.18 40.55
N VAL A 563 3.65 -13.78 39.49
CA VAL A 563 4.33 -15.08 39.57
C VAL A 563 5.61 -14.97 40.40
N ARG A 564 6.40 -13.90 40.21
CA ARG A 564 7.60 -13.63 41.02
C ARG A 564 7.25 -13.44 42.50
N GLY A 565 6.20 -12.69 42.81
CA GLY A 565 5.72 -12.48 44.18
C GLY A 565 5.30 -13.79 44.85
N ARG A 566 4.49 -14.61 44.17
CA ARG A 566 4.08 -15.93 44.65
C ARG A 566 5.27 -16.84 44.91
N ALA A 567 6.21 -16.93 43.96
CA ALA A 567 7.39 -17.75 44.11
C ALA A 567 8.29 -17.26 45.27
N GLY A 568 8.38 -15.95 45.48
CA GLY A 568 9.08 -15.35 46.62
C GLY A 568 8.48 -15.75 47.97
N VAL A 569 7.14 -15.76 48.07
CA VAL A 569 6.43 -16.20 49.28
C VAL A 569 6.71 -17.67 49.58
N TYR A 570 6.55 -18.57 48.60
CA TYR A 570 6.83 -20.00 48.81
C TYR A 570 8.29 -20.28 49.18
N LYS A 571 9.24 -19.55 48.60
CA LYS A 571 10.66 -19.64 48.96
C LYS A 571 10.94 -19.17 50.40
N ALA A 572 10.17 -18.22 50.91
CA ALA A 572 10.27 -17.72 52.28
C ALA A 572 9.56 -18.63 53.30
N GLU A 573 8.35 -19.11 52.99
CA GLU A 573 7.55 -19.98 53.88
C GLU A 573 8.22 -21.32 54.18
N GLY A 574 8.90 -21.92 53.21
CA GLY A 574 9.67 -23.14 53.49
C GLY A 574 10.93 -22.92 54.32
N ARG A 575 11.22 -21.68 54.73
CA ARG A 575 12.24 -21.35 55.75
C ARG A 575 11.66 -21.08 57.14
N GLY A 576 10.34 -21.10 57.33
CA GLY A 576 9.72 -20.96 58.65
C GLY A 576 8.19 -20.85 58.59
N GLU A 577 7.52 -21.60 59.45
CA GLU A 577 6.07 -21.65 59.65
C GLU A 577 5.42 -20.25 59.69
N TRP A 578 4.84 -19.80 58.57
CA TRP A 578 3.87 -18.71 58.55
C TRP A 578 2.52 -19.29 58.11
N SER A 579 1.70 -19.67 59.09
CA SER A 579 0.32 -20.08 58.85
C SER A 579 -0.55 -18.83 58.70
N LEU A 580 -0.78 -18.38 57.46
CA LEU A 580 -1.74 -17.30 57.22
C LEU A 580 -2.58 -17.59 55.97
N GLY A 581 -3.83 -17.99 56.23
CA GLY A 581 -4.89 -18.15 55.24
C GLY A 581 -5.30 -16.81 54.63
N VAL A 582 -4.46 -16.25 53.77
CA VAL A 582 -4.77 -15.03 53.02
C VAL A 582 -5.38 -15.41 51.67
N ARG A 583 -6.67 -15.07 51.54
CA ARG A 583 -7.49 -15.30 50.34
C ARG A 583 -6.87 -14.66 49.09
N ARG A 584 -6.87 -15.45 48.02
CA ARG A 584 -6.33 -15.31 46.65
C ARG A 584 -6.61 -14.00 45.84
N ARG A 585 -7.24 -12.94 46.35
CA ARG A 585 -7.75 -11.85 45.48
C ARG A 585 -7.31 -10.41 45.78
N GLY A 586 -6.55 -10.14 46.84
CA GLY A 586 -6.30 -8.75 47.28
C GLY A 586 -5.07 -8.04 46.71
N PHE A 587 -4.00 -8.78 46.35
CA PHE A 587 -2.67 -8.15 46.21
C PHE A 587 -2.40 -7.53 44.83
N ALA A 588 -3.02 -8.03 43.76
CA ALA A 588 -2.82 -7.50 42.40
C ALA A 588 -3.45 -6.10 42.20
N LEU A 589 -4.52 -5.78 42.95
CA LEU A 589 -5.23 -4.50 42.82
C LEU A 589 -4.55 -3.32 43.54
N MET A 590 -3.57 -3.56 44.43
CA MET A 590 -2.90 -2.49 45.17
C MET A 590 -1.76 -1.81 44.38
N LEU A 591 -1.15 -2.50 43.41
CA LEU A 591 -0.01 -1.96 42.65
C LEU A 591 -0.41 -1.26 41.34
N LEU A 592 -1.67 -1.40 40.88
CA LEU A 592 -2.16 -0.81 39.63
C LEU A 592 -3.06 0.43 39.80
N ARG A 593 -3.29 0.91 41.04
CA ARG A 593 -3.92 2.22 41.25
C ARG A 593 -2.88 3.34 41.12
N SER A 594 -2.81 3.92 39.91
CA SER A 594 -2.12 5.19 39.67
C SER A 594 -2.64 6.29 40.62
N PRO A 595 -1.77 7.14 41.20
CA PRO A 595 -2.16 8.23 42.10
C PRO A 595 -2.64 9.48 41.32
N ASP A 596 -3.51 9.31 40.32
CA ASP A 596 -4.14 10.42 39.59
C ASP A 596 -5.62 10.55 39.96
N ARG A 597 -5.88 10.95 41.20
CA ARG A 597 -7.07 11.74 41.53
C ARG A 597 -6.59 13.04 42.18
N ARG A 598 -6.28 14.01 41.32
CA ARG A 598 -6.19 15.43 41.70
C ARG A 598 -7.51 15.82 42.36
N GLY A 599 -7.38 16.44 43.52
CA GLY A 599 -8.49 16.79 44.39
C GLY A 599 -9.51 17.71 43.74
N ASP A 600 -10.77 17.46 44.11
CA ASP A 600 -11.80 18.48 44.06
C ASP A 600 -11.41 19.65 44.99
N PRO A 601 -11.56 20.91 44.56
CA PRO A 601 -11.36 22.04 45.46
C PRO A 601 -12.46 22.06 46.54
N PRO A 602 -12.15 22.47 47.78
CA PRO A 602 -13.17 22.60 48.80
C PRO A 602 -14.15 23.70 48.42
N SER A 603 -15.44 23.34 48.37
CA SER A 603 -16.54 24.28 48.32
C SER A 603 -16.49 25.19 49.56
N SER A 604 -16.11 26.45 49.37
CA SER A 604 -16.30 27.51 50.36
C SER A 604 -17.67 28.17 50.15
N SER A 605 -18.36 28.34 51.28
CA SER A 605 -19.39 29.35 51.56
C SER A 605 -19.11 30.72 50.95
#